data_AF-A0A7G8HAR5-F1
#
_entry.id   AF-A0A7G8HAR5-F1
#
_cell.length_a   1.000
_cell.length_b   1.000
_cell.length_c   1.000
_cell.angle_alpha   90.00
_cell.angle_beta   90.00
_cell.angle_gamma   90.00
#
_symmetry.space_group_name_H-M   'P 1'
#
loop_
_entity.id
_entity.type
_entity.pdbx_description
1 polymer ?
#
loop_
_entity_poly.entity_id
_entity_poly.type
_entity_poly.pdbx_seq_one_letter_code
_entity_poly.pdbx_strand_id
1 'polypeptide(L)'
;MSDDQQTTYLAMVGADGWCIHYDTGSQRCRIYDERPDFCRVSELGRLFDVPADALDGFAITCCNQQIRSTYGGRSDVMRRFKRAQTVGGPVDQ
;
A
#
# COMPACT_ATOMS: atom_id res chain seq x y z
N MET A 1 -11.53 -6.43 9.91
CA MET A 1 -10.28 -6.77 10.63
C MET A 1 -10.67 -7.44 11.94
N SER A 2 -10.02 -8.53 12.36
CA SER A 2 -10.33 -9.18 13.65
C SER A 2 -9.69 -8.42 14.82
N ASP A 3 -10.15 -8.71 16.04
CA ASP A 3 -9.59 -8.13 17.27
C ASP A 3 -8.08 -8.45 17.41
N ASP A 4 -7.66 -9.68 17.11
CA ASP A 4 -6.24 -10.06 17.13
C ASP A 4 -5.39 -9.27 16.12
N GLN A 5 -5.94 -9.01 14.93
CA GLN A 5 -5.28 -8.16 13.92
C GLN A 5 -5.19 -6.72 14.39
N GLN A 6 -6.19 -6.22 15.14
CA GLN A 6 -6.17 -4.89 15.75
C GLN A 6 -5.09 -4.77 16.82
N THR A 7 -5.01 -5.73 17.73
CA THR A 7 -3.97 -5.78 18.76
C THR A 7 -2.58 -5.81 18.13
N THR A 8 -2.40 -6.63 17.10
CA THR A 8 -1.12 -6.70 16.35
C THR A 8 -0.79 -5.36 15.70
N TYR A 9 -1.74 -4.73 15.01
CA TYR A 9 -1.55 -3.42 14.40
C TYR A 9 -1.10 -2.38 15.44
N LEU A 10 -1.83 -2.27 16.55
CA LEU A 10 -1.54 -1.28 17.59
C LEU A 10 -0.18 -1.50 18.26
N ALA A 11 0.24 -2.76 18.45
CA ALA A 11 1.56 -3.08 19.00
C ALA A 11 2.71 -2.65 18.07
N MET A 12 2.43 -2.49 16.76
CA MET A 12 3.41 -2.04 15.78
C MET A 12 3.46 -0.51 15.62
N VAL A 13 2.55 0.25 16.24
CA VAL A 13 2.53 1.72 16.16
C VAL A 13 3.45 2.32 17.23
N GLY A 14 4.44 3.08 16.79
CA GLY A 14 5.37 3.81 17.64
C GLY A 14 4.74 5.06 18.26
N ALA A 15 5.47 5.70 19.18
CA ALA A 15 5.01 6.91 19.87
C ALA A 15 4.76 8.11 18.92
N ASP A 16 5.36 8.08 17.73
CA ASP A 16 5.20 9.07 16.66
C ASP A 16 4.02 8.76 15.71
N GLY A 17 3.28 7.69 15.98
CA GLY A 17 2.16 7.23 15.15
C GLY A 17 2.58 6.44 13.90
N TRP A 18 3.89 6.21 13.68
CA TRP A 18 4.39 5.41 12.56
C TRP A 18 4.62 3.96 12.95
N CYS A 19 4.55 3.07 11.97
CA CYS A 19 4.92 1.67 12.20
C CYS A 19 6.40 1.56 12.58
N ILE A 20 6.70 0.88 13.70
CA ILE A 20 8.06 0.69 14.21
C ILE A 20 8.96 -0.11 13.26
N HIS A 21 8.41 -0.79 12.26
CA HIS A 21 9.16 -1.52 11.24
C HIS A 21 9.31 -0.76 9.91
N TYR A 22 8.72 0.43 9.79
CA TYR A 22 8.87 1.27 8.61
C TYR A 22 10.20 2.02 8.65
N ASP A 23 11.03 1.81 7.63
CA ASP A 23 12.23 2.61 7.40
C ASP A 23 11.86 3.82 6.53
N THR A 24 11.85 5.01 7.14
CA THR A 24 11.51 6.28 6.48
C THR A 24 12.56 6.71 5.46
N GLY A 25 13.82 6.27 5.61
CA GLY A 25 14.91 6.62 4.70
C GLY A 25 14.79 5.87 3.37
N SER A 26 14.59 4.56 3.43
CA SER A 26 14.42 3.72 2.22
C SER A 26 12.97 3.57 1.75
N GLN A 27 12.00 3.96 2.59
CA GLN A 27 10.56 3.75 2.37
C GLN A 27 10.18 2.27 2.24
N ARG A 28 10.83 1.41 3.04
CA ARG A 28 10.62 -0.04 3.02
C ARG A 28 10.22 -0.55 4.40
N CYS A 29 9.43 -1.62 4.40
CA CYS A 29 9.17 -2.39 5.60
C CYS A 29 10.38 -3.31 5.88
N ARG A 30 10.86 -3.33 7.13
CA ARG A 30 12.01 -4.15 7.56
C ARG A 30 11.68 -5.62 7.78
N ILE A 31 10.40 -5.97 7.90
CA ILE A 31 9.91 -7.34 8.16
C ILE A 31 9.12 -7.87 6.95
N TYR A 32 9.59 -7.61 5.73
CA TYR A 32 8.78 -7.77 4.51
C TYR A 32 8.14 -9.16 4.36
N ASP A 33 8.87 -10.22 4.73
CA ASP A 33 8.43 -11.62 4.65
C ASP A 33 7.41 -11.97 5.73
N GLU A 34 7.57 -11.38 6.93
CA GLU A 34 6.74 -11.58 8.11
C GLU A 34 5.58 -10.58 8.22
N ARG A 35 5.33 -9.78 7.17
CA ARG A 35 4.27 -8.77 7.19
C ARG A 35 2.92 -9.41 7.52
N PRO A 36 2.19 -8.88 8.52
CA PRO A 36 0.81 -9.28 8.76
C PRO A 36 -0.06 -9.03 7.53
N ASP A 37 -1.17 -9.76 7.43
CA ASP A 37 -2.12 -9.68 6.31
C ASP A 37 -2.60 -8.24 6.06
N PHE A 38 -2.87 -7.47 7.12
CA PHE A 38 -3.32 -6.08 6.98
C PHE A 38 -2.28 -5.15 6.33
N CYS A 39 -1.01 -5.55 6.27
CA CYS A 39 0.06 -4.81 5.56
C CYS A 39 0.22 -5.24 4.10
N ARG A 40 -0.47 -6.28 3.63
CA ARG A 40 -0.32 -6.85 2.29
C ARG A 40 -1.34 -6.22 1.33
N VAL A 41 -0.86 -5.73 0.19
CA VAL A 41 -1.74 -5.13 -0.84
C VAL A 41 -2.73 -6.15 -1.40
N SER A 42 -2.37 -7.44 -1.43
CA SER A 42 -3.29 -8.52 -1.85
C SER A 42 -4.54 -8.64 -0.98
N GLU A 43 -4.47 -8.19 0.28
CA GLU A 43 -5.59 -8.22 1.24
C GLU A 43 -6.47 -6.97 1.17
N LEU A 44 -6.10 -5.99 0.35
CA LEU A 44 -6.76 -4.69 0.27
C LEU A 44 -8.25 -4.80 -0.10
N GLY A 45 -8.59 -5.71 -1.01
CA GLY A 45 -9.97 -5.96 -1.41
C GLY A 45 -10.84 -6.40 -0.24
N ARG A 46 -10.32 -7.30 0.60
CA ARG A 46 -11.02 -7.78 1.81
C ARG A 46 -11.12 -6.70 2.88
N LEU A 47 -10.11 -5.84 3.01
CA LEU A 47 -10.08 -4.78 4.03
C LEU A 47 -11.07 -3.65 3.73
N PHE A 48 -11.27 -3.32 2.46
CA PHE A 48 -12.10 -2.20 2.01
C PHE A 48 -13.40 -2.62 1.33
N ASP A 49 -13.73 -3.92 1.37
CA ASP A 49 -14.91 -4.50 0.72
C ASP A 49 -14.99 -4.16 -0.78
N VAL A 50 -13.85 -4.29 -1.47
CA VAL A 50 -13.71 -4.03 -2.91
C VAL A 50 -13.74 -5.36 -3.67
N PRO A 51 -14.63 -5.52 -4.66
CA PRO A 51 -14.67 -6.69 -5.54
C PRO A 51 -13.33 -6.94 -6.25
N ALA A 52 -13.02 -8.21 -6.51
CA ALA A 52 -11.74 -8.61 -7.11
C ALA A 52 -11.50 -7.99 -8.50
N ASP A 53 -12.56 -7.87 -9.31
CA ASP A 53 -12.53 -7.25 -10.64
C ASP A 53 -12.32 -5.72 -10.60
N ALA A 54 -12.57 -5.08 -9.46
CA ALA A 54 -12.34 -3.66 -9.22
C ALA A 54 -11.04 -3.37 -8.44
N LEU A 55 -10.36 -4.39 -7.92
CA LEU A 55 -9.25 -4.24 -6.99
C LEU A 55 -8.07 -3.46 -7.57
N ASP A 56 -7.67 -3.76 -8.80
CA ASP A 56 -6.54 -3.07 -9.46
C ASP A 56 -6.84 -1.59 -9.66
N GLY A 57 -8.03 -1.26 -10.16
CA GLY A 57 -8.46 0.12 -10.34
C GLY A 57 -8.52 0.90 -9.02
N PHE A 58 -8.98 0.25 -7.96
CA PHE A 58 -8.99 0.81 -6.60
C PHE A 58 -7.56 1.07 -6.10
N ALA A 59 -6.69 0.07 -6.15
CA ALA A 59 -5.30 0.17 -5.70
C ALA A 59 -4.51 1.23 -6.48
N ILE A 60 -4.68 1.30 -7.79
CA ILE A 60 -4.10 2.34 -8.66
C ILE A 60 -4.56 3.73 -8.21
N THR A 61 -5.86 3.88 -7.91
CA THR A 61 -6.43 5.16 -7.47
C THR A 61 -5.88 5.59 -6.11
N CYS A 62 -5.76 4.67 -5.15
CA CYS A 62 -5.12 4.92 -3.87
C CYS A 62 -3.65 5.37 -4.04
N CYS A 63 -2.88 4.65 -4.85
CA CYS A 63 -1.48 5.00 -5.14
C CYS A 63 -1.35 6.37 -5.81
N ASN A 64 -2.22 6.71 -6.77
CA ASN A 64 -2.22 8.04 -7.38
C ASN A 64 -2.48 9.16 -6.36
N GLN A 65 -3.44 8.97 -5.45
CA GLN A 65 -3.74 9.94 -4.40
C GLN A 65 -2.56 10.11 -3.44
N GLN A 66 -1.96 9.00 -2.99
CA GLN A 66 -0.84 9.03 -2.06
C GLN A 66 0.39 9.71 -2.69
N ILE A 67 0.78 9.31 -3.90
CA ILE A 67 1.92 9.92 -4.60
C ILE A 67 1.67 11.41 -4.82
N ARG A 68 0.44 11.82 -5.16
CA ARG A 68 0.10 13.23 -5.33
C ARG A 68 0.21 14.01 -4.02
N SER A 69 -0.25 13.45 -2.90
CA SER A 69 -0.17 14.09 -1.59
C SER A 69 1.27 14.23 -1.11
N THR A 70 2.08 13.17 -1.26
CA THR A 70 3.47 13.15 -0.78
C THR A 70 4.45 13.89 -1.67
N TYR A 71 4.34 13.74 -3.00
CA TYR A 71 5.33 14.24 -3.96
C TYR A 71 4.80 15.31 -4.91
N GLY A 72 3.48 15.50 -4.99
CA GLY A 72 2.84 16.37 -5.96
C GLY A 72 2.50 15.68 -7.28
N GLY A 73 1.44 16.15 -7.93
CA GLY A 73 0.88 15.53 -9.15
C GLY A 73 1.74 15.65 -10.41
N ARG A 74 2.79 16.48 -10.39
CA ARG A 74 3.77 16.66 -11.48
C ARG A 74 5.15 16.10 -11.13
N SER A 75 5.27 15.31 -10.06
CA SER A 75 6.54 14.70 -9.64
C SER A 75 7.07 13.65 -10.62
N ASP A 76 8.38 13.39 -10.56
CA ASP A 76 8.99 12.27 -11.27
C ASP A 76 8.45 10.91 -10.80
N VAL A 77 8.13 10.79 -9.52
CA VAL A 77 7.48 9.59 -8.95
C VAL A 77 6.14 9.34 -9.63
N MET A 78 5.29 10.38 -9.75
CA MET A 78 4.01 10.27 -10.45
C MET A 78 4.18 9.90 -11.94
N ARG A 79 5.14 10.53 -12.63
CA ARG A 79 5.44 10.21 -14.03
C ARG A 79 5.89 8.75 -14.19
N ARG A 80 6.80 8.28 -13.35
CA ARG A 80 7.31 6.90 -13.36
C ARG A 80 6.20 5.90 -13.08
N PHE A 81 5.38 6.16 -12.07
CA PHE A 81 4.25 5.31 -11.70
C PHE A 81 3.22 5.18 -12.84
N LYS A 82 2.80 6.30 -13.45
CA LYS A 82 1.89 6.27 -14.60
C LYS A 82 2.47 5.52 -15.79
N ARG A 83 3.77 5.71 -16.06
CA ARG A 83 4.45 5.01 -17.16
C ARG A 83 4.50 3.50 -16.94
N ALA A 84 4.72 3.04 -15.70
CA ALA A 84 4.71 1.62 -15.36
C ALA A 84 3.34 0.95 -15.59
N GLN A 85 2.24 1.66 -15.31
CA GLN A 85 0.88 1.17 -15.57
C GLN A 85 0.55 1.06 -17.06
N THR A 86 1.13 1.92 -17.90
CA THR A 86 0.89 1.90 -19.36
C THR A 86 1.75 0.88 -20.11
N VAL A 87 2.88 0.47 -19.52
CA VAL A 87 3.87 -0.44 -20.15
C VAL A 87 3.63 -1.90 -19.74
N GLY A 88 2.90 -2.14 -18.65
CA GLY A 88 2.40 -3.47 -18.29
C GLY A 88 1.15 -3.82 -19.10
N GLY A 89 1.28 -4.71 -20.07
CA GLY A 89 0.15 -5.48 -20.61
C GLY A 89 -0.54 -6.32 -19.51
N PRO A 90 -1.65 -7.02 -19.83
CA PRO A 90 -2.48 -7.69 -18.84
C PRO A 90 -1.64 -8.61 -17.96
N VAL A 91 -1.80 -8.46 -16.65
CA VAL A 91 -1.38 -9.47 -15.68
C VAL A 91 -2.45 -10.55 -15.76
N ASP A 92 -2.30 -11.45 -16.74
CA ASP A 92 -3.20 -12.60 -16.87
C ASP A 92 -3.04 -13.54 -15.67
N GLN A 93 -4.17 -13.73 -14.99
CA GLN A 93 -4.64 -14.84 -14.13
C GLN A 93 -3.88 -15.23 -12.87
#